data_AF-A0A7S4GZ10-F1
#
_entry.id   AF-A0A7S4GZ10-F1
#
_cell.length_a   1.000
_cell.length_b   1.000
_cell.length_c   1.000
_cell.angle_alpha   90.00
_cell.angle_beta   90.00
_cell.angle_gamma   90.00
#
_symmetry.space_group_name_H-M   'P 1'
#
loop_
_entity.id
_entity.type
_entity.pdbx_description
1 polymer ?
#
loop_
_entity_poly.entity_id
_entity_poly.type
_entity_poly.pdbx_seq_one_letter_code
_entity_poly.pdbx_strand_id
1 'polypeptide(L)'
;MKAVKVKVDESFFLFPDGFDFPFPDYVIEHLPMIRAYIKAGEEMVHAMVNYGKEDTTEIQKRLTLLKAELAEFRARTGVIGVPFDMRDVNLFVIDRGIDVTVEIDLTER
;
A
#
# COMPACT_ATOMS: atom_id res chain seq x y z
N MET A 1 -11.29 -17.00 4.42
CA MET A 1 -11.14 -15.59 4.90
C MET A 1 -11.72 -14.70 3.83
N LYS A 2 -12.50 -13.68 4.20
CA LYS A 2 -13.02 -12.67 3.26
C LYS A 2 -12.12 -11.44 3.28
N ALA A 3 -12.03 -10.75 2.15
CA ALA A 3 -11.25 -9.51 2.05
C ALA A 3 -11.79 -8.61 0.93
N VAL A 4 -11.47 -7.33 1.02
CA VAL A 4 -11.70 -6.35 -0.04
C VAL A 4 -10.38 -6.06 -0.72
N LYS A 5 -10.37 -6.10 -2.05
CA LYS A 5 -9.23 -5.72 -2.86
C LYS A 5 -9.40 -4.28 -3.33
N VAL A 6 -8.38 -3.47 -3.15
CA VAL A 6 -8.39 -2.06 -3.55
C VAL A 6 -7.20 -1.81 -4.46
N LYS A 7 -7.46 -1.20 -5.60
CA LYS A 7 -6.43 -0.72 -6.52
C LYS A 7 -6.22 0.78 -6.28
N VAL A 8 -4.97 1.19 -6.10
CA VAL A 8 -4.56 2.59 -6.06
C VAL A 8 -3.43 2.73 -7.07
N ASP A 9 -3.69 3.49 -8.12
CA ASP A 9 -2.78 3.64 -9.26
C ASP A 9 -2.42 2.26 -9.85
N GLU A 10 -1.15 1.87 -9.91
CA GLU A 10 -0.74 0.54 -10.38
C GLU A 10 -0.61 -0.50 -9.25
N SER A 11 -0.82 -0.10 -7.99
CA SER A 11 -0.65 -0.96 -6.82
C SER A 11 -1.97 -1.59 -6.38
N PHE A 12 -1.92 -2.85 -5.97
CA PHE A 12 -3.04 -3.56 -5.36
C PHE A 12 -2.81 -3.74 -3.86
N PHE A 13 -3.88 -3.53 -3.11
CA PHE A 13 -3.94 -3.70 -1.67
C PHE A 13 -5.10 -4.64 -1.31
N LEU A 14 -4.89 -5.40 -0.25
CA LEU A 14 -5.87 -6.32 0.31
C LEU A 14 -6.17 -5.92 1.74
N PHE A 15 -7.45 -5.74 2.02
CA PHE A 15 -7.99 -5.31 3.29
C PHE A 15 -8.82 -6.46 3.88
N PRO A 16 -8.40 -7.06 5.01
CA PRO A 16 -9.16 -8.13 5.69
C PRO A 16 -10.59 -7.70 6.01
N ASP A 17 -11.59 -8.55 5.77
CA ASP A 17 -12.98 -8.25 6.12
C ASP A 17 -13.16 -8.07 7.65
N GLY A 18 -14.17 -7.30 8.06
CA GLY A 18 -14.42 -6.96 9.47
C GLY A 18 -13.80 -5.64 9.94
N PHE A 19 -13.77 -4.63 9.07
CA PHE A 19 -13.25 -3.29 9.36
C PHE A 19 -13.91 -2.66 10.60
N ASP A 20 -13.10 -2.02 11.47
CA ASP A 20 -13.57 -1.18 12.57
C ASP A 20 -13.59 0.33 12.21
N PHE A 21 -13.52 0.62 10.91
CA PHE A 21 -13.43 1.95 10.34
C PHE A 21 -14.39 2.12 9.16
N PRO A 22 -14.79 3.36 8.82
CA PRO A 22 -15.66 3.62 7.69
C PRO A 22 -14.92 3.34 6.38
N PHE A 23 -15.30 2.27 5.68
CA PHE A 23 -14.75 1.91 4.38
C PHE A 23 -15.75 2.26 3.26
N PRO A 24 -15.32 2.90 2.15
CA PRO A 24 -13.93 3.19 1.76
C PRO A 24 -13.39 4.55 2.23
N ASP A 25 -14.19 5.37 2.92
CA ASP A 25 -13.85 6.78 3.22
C ASP A 25 -12.52 6.94 3.98
N TYR A 26 -12.24 6.08 4.96
CA TYR A 26 -10.98 6.11 5.71
C TYR A 26 -9.76 5.86 4.80
N VAL A 27 -9.88 4.99 3.80
CA VAL A 27 -8.81 4.77 2.81
C VAL A 27 -8.64 6.00 1.93
N ILE A 28 -9.77 6.61 1.52
CA ILE A 28 -9.78 7.83 0.69
C ILE A 28 -9.09 9.00 1.41
N GLU A 29 -9.35 9.20 2.70
CA GLU A 29 -8.68 10.21 3.53
C GLU A 29 -7.15 10.05 3.55
N HIS A 30 -6.66 8.81 3.49
CA HIS A 30 -5.23 8.50 3.52
C HIS A 30 -4.60 8.37 2.13
N LEU A 31 -5.40 8.43 1.03
CA LEU A 31 -4.89 8.28 -0.34
C LEU A 31 -3.69 9.17 -0.66
N PRO A 32 -3.66 10.47 -0.30
CA PRO A 32 -2.50 11.32 -0.60
C PRO A 32 -1.20 10.78 0.00
N MET A 33 -1.25 10.30 1.24
CA MET A 33 -0.09 9.72 1.93
C MET A 33 0.28 8.35 1.34
N ILE A 34 -0.71 7.51 1.03
CA ILE A 34 -0.50 6.20 0.39
C ILE A 34 0.21 6.39 -0.96
N ARG A 35 -0.27 7.31 -1.81
CA ARG A 35 0.36 7.64 -3.11
C ARG A 35 1.77 8.17 -2.94
N ALA A 36 1.99 9.08 -2.00
CA ALA A 36 3.31 9.60 -1.69
C ALA A 36 4.27 8.47 -1.27
N TYR A 37 3.77 7.48 -0.51
CA TYR A 37 4.56 6.35 -0.07
C TYR A 37 4.87 5.36 -1.20
N ILE A 38 3.90 5.06 -2.07
CA ILE A 38 4.10 4.26 -3.30
C ILE A 38 5.19 4.92 -4.17
N LYS A 39 5.01 6.20 -4.50
CA LYS A 39 5.95 6.96 -5.33
C LYS A 39 7.35 7.01 -4.73
N ALA A 40 7.46 7.22 -3.42
CA ALA A 40 8.76 7.22 -2.75
C ALA A 40 9.43 5.83 -2.79
N GLY A 41 8.64 4.75 -2.76
CA GLY A 41 9.13 3.39 -2.94
C GLY A 41 9.65 3.15 -4.35
N GLU A 42 8.92 3.59 -5.38
CA GLU A 42 9.35 3.51 -6.78
C GLU A 42 10.63 4.30 -7.04
N GLU A 43 10.72 5.53 -6.53
CA GLU A 43 11.93 6.35 -6.62
C GLU A 43 13.14 5.64 -5.97
N MET A 44 12.93 4.98 -4.82
CA MET A 44 13.97 4.20 -4.16
C MET A 44 14.40 3.00 -5.00
N VAL A 45 13.46 2.24 -5.58
CA VAL A 45 13.77 1.10 -6.46
C VAL A 45 14.55 1.57 -7.67
N HIS A 46 14.13 2.66 -8.31
CA HIS A 46 14.83 3.23 -9.46
C HIS A 46 16.27 3.66 -9.11
N ALA A 47 16.44 4.37 -7.98
CA ALA A 47 17.76 4.79 -7.53
C ALA A 47 18.67 3.61 -7.16
N MET A 48 18.10 2.54 -6.61
CA MET A 48 18.84 1.28 -6.37
C MET A 48 19.28 0.61 -7.66
N VAL A 49 18.45 0.60 -8.71
CA VAL A 49 18.83 0.06 -10.03
C VAL A 49 19.98 0.85 -10.64
N ASN A 50 20.05 2.16 -10.41
CA ASN A 50 21.12 3.06 -10.87
C ASN A 50 22.37 3.09 -9.95
N TYR A 51 22.58 2.02 -9.18
CA TYR A 51 23.58 1.82 -8.12
C TYR A 51 24.80 2.78 -8.17
N GLY A 52 24.90 3.67 -7.18
CA GLY A 52 26.07 4.53 -6.96
C GLY A 52 26.08 5.87 -7.70
N LYS A 53 25.05 6.20 -8.49
CA LYS A 53 24.92 7.51 -9.17
C LYS A 53 24.01 8.51 -8.47
N GLU A 54 23.12 8.04 -7.60
CA GLU A 54 22.09 8.87 -6.96
C GLU A 54 22.17 8.76 -5.44
N ASP A 55 22.15 9.90 -4.75
CA ASP A 55 22.07 9.96 -3.29
C ASP A 55 20.65 9.59 -2.85
N THR A 56 20.50 8.44 -2.19
CA THR A 56 19.20 7.93 -1.72
C THR A 56 18.83 8.40 -0.32
N THR A 57 19.70 9.18 0.34
CA THR A 57 19.53 9.58 1.75
C THR A 57 18.20 10.30 1.98
N GLU A 58 17.85 11.25 1.12
CA GLU A 58 16.60 12.01 1.24
C GLU A 58 15.36 11.14 0.94
N ILE A 59 15.46 10.21 -0.01
CA ILE A 59 14.40 9.26 -0.33
C ILE A 59 14.14 8.34 0.87
N GLN A 60 15.20 7.82 1.50
CA GLN A 60 15.10 6.98 2.69
C GLN A 60 14.50 7.72 3.89
N LYS A 61 14.88 8.98 4.12
CA LYS A 61 14.27 9.82 5.16
C LYS A 61 12.78 10.00 4.90
N ARG A 62 12.39 10.36 3.67
CA ARG A 62 10.98 10.54 3.30
C ARG A 62 10.18 9.25 3.46
N LEU A 63 10.72 8.11 3.04
CA LEU A 63 10.11 6.79 3.25
C LEU A 63 9.91 6.49 4.74
N THR A 64 10.89 6.81 5.58
CA THR A 64 10.81 6.58 7.03
C THR A 64 9.71 7.43 7.67
N LEU A 65 9.60 8.71 7.29
CA LEU A 65 8.55 9.61 7.77
C LEU A 65 7.16 9.13 7.34
N LEU A 66 6.96 8.87 6.04
CA LEU A 66 5.67 8.39 5.52
C LEU A 66 5.25 7.05 6.14
N LYS A 67 6.22 6.15 6.38
CA LYS A 67 5.96 4.88 7.07
C LYS A 67 5.51 5.10 8.51
N ALA A 68 6.06 6.10 9.21
CA ALA A 68 5.65 6.45 10.56
C ALA A 68 4.26 7.07 10.59
N GLU A 69 3.95 7.98 9.66
CA GLU A 69 2.62 8.59 9.52
C GLU A 69 1.54 7.55 9.17
N LEU A 70 1.86 6.59 8.31
CA LEU A 70 0.96 5.50 7.94
C LEU A 70 0.98 4.32 8.92
N ALA A 71 1.68 4.41 10.05
CA ALA A 71 1.79 3.31 11.01
C ALA A 71 0.43 2.97 11.65
N GLU A 72 -0.34 3.99 12.04
CA GLU A 72 -1.69 3.80 12.59
C GLU A 72 -2.63 3.23 11.52
N PHE A 73 -2.61 3.81 10.31
CA PHE A 73 -3.37 3.31 9.17
C PHE A 73 -3.09 1.82 8.94
N ARG A 74 -1.82 1.41 8.87
CA ARG A 74 -1.43 0.02 8.67
C ARG A 74 -1.88 -0.89 9.82
N ALA A 75 -1.71 -0.45 11.06
CA ALA A 75 -2.08 -1.24 12.24
C ALA A 75 -3.60 -1.47 12.30
N ARG A 76 -4.39 -0.44 11.99
CA ARG A 76 -5.85 -0.49 12.02
C ARG A 76 -6.43 -1.26 10.84
N THR A 77 -5.89 -1.05 9.64
CA THR A 77 -6.42 -1.67 8.42
C THR A 77 -5.92 -3.09 8.18
N GLY A 78 -4.78 -3.47 8.77
CA GLY A 78 -4.13 -4.74 8.47
C GLY A 78 -3.79 -4.91 6.99
N VAL A 79 -3.58 -3.80 6.27
CA VAL A 79 -3.38 -3.78 4.82
C VAL A 79 -2.23 -4.69 4.38
N ILE A 80 -2.47 -5.46 3.33
CA ILE A 80 -1.50 -6.34 2.68
C ILE A 80 -1.30 -5.85 1.25
N GLY A 81 -0.05 -5.76 0.81
CA GLY A 81 0.33 -5.29 -0.52
C GLY A 81 1.47 -4.28 -0.47
N VAL A 82 2.26 -4.24 -1.54
CA VAL A 82 3.41 -3.34 -1.66
C VAL A 82 2.92 -1.90 -1.76
N PRO A 83 3.51 -0.93 -1.01
CA PRO A 83 4.73 -1.03 -0.20
C PRO A 83 4.55 -1.35 1.29
N PHE A 84 3.32 -1.54 1.80
CA PHE A 84 3.08 -1.83 3.22
C PHE A 84 3.54 -3.23 3.65
N ASP A 85 3.47 -4.17 2.71
CA ASP A 85 3.84 -5.56 2.88
C ASP A 85 4.48 -6.08 1.57
N MET A 86 5.49 -6.94 1.68
CA MET A 86 6.23 -7.44 0.51
C MET A 86 5.45 -8.50 -0.30
N ARG A 87 4.28 -8.94 0.18
CA ARG A 87 3.45 -9.92 -0.51
C ARG A 87 2.75 -9.30 -1.71
N ASP A 88 2.84 -9.98 -2.85
CA ASP A 88 1.98 -9.71 -4.01
C ASP A 88 0.54 -10.10 -3.67
N VAL A 89 -0.40 -9.16 -3.84
CA VAL A 89 -1.80 -9.37 -3.45
C VAL A 89 -2.47 -10.47 -4.25
N ASN A 90 -2.23 -10.54 -5.56
CA ASN A 90 -2.90 -11.52 -6.41
C ASN A 90 -2.40 -12.93 -6.08
N LEU A 91 -1.08 -13.10 -5.93
CA LEU A 91 -0.50 -14.38 -5.52
C LEU A 91 -0.95 -14.77 -4.10
N PHE A 92 -1.00 -13.83 -3.17
CA PHE A 92 -1.40 -14.09 -1.80
C PHE A 92 -2.87 -14.53 -1.69
N VAL A 93 -3.77 -13.89 -2.46
CA VAL A 93 -5.19 -14.27 -2.53
C VAL A 93 -5.34 -15.72 -3.02
N ILE A 94 -4.61 -16.09 -4.08
CA ILE A 94 -4.64 -17.43 -4.66
C ILE A 94 -4.08 -18.47 -3.68
N ASP A 95 -2.88 -18.25 -3.14
CA ASP A 95 -2.20 -19.16 -2.21
C ASP A 95 -3.04 -19.46 -0.96
N ARG A 96 -3.71 -18.43 -0.43
CA ARG A 96 -4.50 -18.54 0.81
C ARG A 96 -5.98 -18.84 0.60
N GLY A 97 -6.42 -18.98 -0.66
CA GLY A 97 -7.83 -19.19 -0.98
C GLY A 97 -8.72 -18.09 -0.38
N ILE A 98 -8.29 -16.84 -0.47
CA ILE A 98 -9.03 -15.70 0.07
C ILE A 98 -10.20 -15.39 -0.85
N ASP A 99 -11.38 -15.22 -0.25
CA ASP A 99 -12.59 -14.82 -0.95
C ASP A 99 -12.63 -13.28 -1.05
N VAL A 100 -12.32 -12.75 -2.24
CA VAL A 100 -12.38 -11.31 -2.51
C VAL A 100 -13.83 -10.93 -2.76
N THR A 101 -14.44 -10.24 -1.80
CA THR A 101 -15.88 -9.93 -1.84
C THR A 101 -16.19 -8.73 -2.71
N VAL A 102 -15.26 -7.78 -2.78
CA VAL A 102 -15.36 -6.54 -3.55
C VAL A 102 -13.98 -6.16 -4.09
N GLU A 103 -13.95 -5.64 -5.31
CA GLU A 103 -12.79 -4.93 -5.87
C GLU A 103 -13.14 -3.46 -6.09
N ILE A 104 -12.34 -2.54 -5.56
CA ILE A 104 -12.52 -1.08 -5.71
C ILE A 104 -11.31 -0.50 -6.44
N ASP A 105 -11.55 0.31 -7.47
CA ASP A 105 -10.51 1.11 -8.11
C ASP A 105 -10.59 2.57 -7.61
N LEU A 106 -9.53 3.03 -6.94
CA LEU A 106 -9.37 4.39 -6.43
C LEU A 106 -8.36 5.21 -7.23
N THR A 107 -7.92 4.72 -8.40
CA THR A 107 -6.91 5.40 -9.24
C THR A 107 -7.34 6.81 -9.64
N GLU A 108 -8.63 7.02 -9.95
CA GLU A 108 -9.16 8.30 -10.40
C GLU A 108 -9.69 9.20 -9.26
N ARG A 109 -9.52 8.80 -8.00
CA ARG A 109 -10.02 9.53 -6.82
C ARG A 109 -9.03 10.49 -6.21
#